data_AF-X1SZZ6-F1
#
_entry.id   AF-X1SZZ6-F1
#
_cell.length_a   1.000
_cell.length_b   1.000
_cell.length_c   1.000
_cell.angle_alpha   90.00
_cell.angle_beta   90.00
_cell.angle_gamma   90.00
#
_symmetry.space_group_name_H-M   'P 1'
#
loop_
_entity.id
_entity.type
_entity.pdbx_description
1 polymer ?
#
loop_
_entity_poly.entity_id
_entity_poly.type
_entity_poly.pdbx_seq_one_letter_code
_entity_poly.pdbx_strand_id
1 'polypeptide(L)' 'MIGLNKEGQRIYLWHPWEKGIASVEPYIYEDLPIYKYLQELAKRGEDIEEYKSIWYYY' A
#
# COMPACT_ATOMS: atom_id res chain seq x y z
N MET A 1 4.92 -6.96 5.76
CA MET A 1 5.42 -5.57 5.78
C MET A 1 6.82 -5.60 6.35
N ILE A 2 7.78 -4.97 5.68
CA ILE A 2 9.20 -4.93 6.09
C ILE A 2 9.65 -3.54 6.54
N GLY A 3 8.87 -2.48 6.28
CA GLY A 3 9.24 -1.14 6.74
C GLY A 3 8.24 -0.05 6.34
N LEU A 4 8.57 1.17 6.76
CA LEU A 4 7.93 2.43 6.38
C LEU A 4 9.01 3.35 5.79
N ASN A 5 8.73 4.03 4.68
CA ASN A 5 9.65 5.04 4.14
C ASN A 5 9.41 6.43 4.75
N LYS A 6 10.24 7.41 4.37
CA LYS A 6 10.16 8.79 4.87
C LYS A 6 8.87 9.51 4.47
N GLU A 7 8.17 9.02 3.44
CA GLU A 7 6.87 9.48 2.97
C GLU A 7 5.67 8.76 3.65
N GLY A 8 5.94 7.83 4.56
CA GLY A 8 4.90 7.07 5.27
C GLY A 8 4.29 5.90 4.47
N GLN A 9 4.92 5.49 3.37
CA GLN A 9 4.50 4.34 2.58
C GLN A 9 4.90 3.05 3.27
N ARG A 10 3.98 2.08 3.30
CA ARG A 10 4.25 0.72 3.76
C ARG A 10 5.04 -0.02 2.68
N ILE A 11 6.17 -0.62 3.06
CA ILE A 11 6.99 -1.44 2.18
C ILE A 11 6.69 -2.92 2.48
N TYR A 12 6.37 -3.67 1.44
CA TYR A 12 6.11 -5.10 1.51
C TYR A 12 7.15 -5.85 0.69
N LEU A 13 7.71 -6.90 1.28
CA LEU A 13 8.54 -7.85 0.58
C LEU A 13 7.68 -9.07 0.25
N TRP A 14 7.38 -9.23 -1.03
CA TRP A 14 6.61 -10.35 -1.54
C TRP A 14 7.57 -11.42 -2.02
N HIS A 15 7.49 -12.59 -1.39
CA HIS A 15 8.23 -13.74 -1.90
C HIS A 15 7.48 -14.37 -3.07
N PRO A 16 8.19 -14.78 -4.12
CA PRO A 16 7.61 -15.53 -5.22
C PRO A 16 7.07 -16.87 -4.72
N TRP A 17 6.09 -17.42 -5.43
CA TRP A 17 5.55 -18.73 -5.08
C TRP A 17 6.58 -19.84 -5.33
N GLU A 18 7.53 -19.62 -6.25
CA GLU A 18 8.66 -20.51 -6.56
C GLU A 18 9.74 -20.55 -5.45
N LYS A 19 9.53 -19.88 -4.30
CA LYS A 19 10.50 -19.89 -3.20
C LYS A 19 10.82 -21.32 -2.77
N GLY A 20 12.08 -21.73 -2.97
CA GLY A 20 12.56 -23.09 -2.69
C GLY A 20 12.52 -24.05 -3.90
N ILE A 21 11.99 -23.62 -5.04
CA ILE A 21 11.98 -24.33 -6.32
C ILE A 21 12.98 -23.69 -7.29
N ALA A 22 12.98 -22.36 -7.38
CA ALA A 22 13.90 -21.59 -8.21
C ALA A 22 14.40 -20.35 -7.46
N SER A 23 15.62 -19.92 -7.79
CA SER A 23 16.17 -18.66 -7.26
C SER A 23 15.53 -17.49 -8.02
N VAL A 24 14.49 -16.94 -7.42
CA VAL A 24 13.75 -15.78 -7.95
C VAL A 24 13.81 -14.67 -6.91
N GLU A 25 14.18 -13.48 -7.37
CA GLU A 25 14.26 -12.30 -6.50
C GLU A 25 12.89 -11.94 -5.92
N PRO A 26 12.80 -11.61 -4.62
CA PRO A 26 11.58 -11.09 -4.04
C PRO A 26 11.15 -9.78 -4.70
N TYR A 27 9.84 -9.57 -4.78
CA TYR A 27 9.29 -8.31 -5.26
C TYR A 27 9.07 -7.34 -4.09
N ILE A 28 9.66 -6.15 -4.18
CA ILE A 28 9.42 -5.06 -3.24
C ILE A 28 8.25 -4.24 -3.77
N TYR A 29 7.17 -4.20 -2.98
CA TYR A 29 6.02 -3.34 -3.26
C TYR A 29 6.02 -2.17 -2.29
N GLU A 30 5.92 -0.97 -2.84
CA GLU A 30 5.75 0.27 -2.09
C GLU A 30 4.29 0.70 -2.19
N ASP A 31 3.63 0.78 -1.04
CA ASP A 31 2.23 1.14 -0.97
C ASP A 31 1.99 2.62 -1.28
N LEU A 32 0.77 2.98 -1.71
CA LEU A 32 0.38 4.37 -1.89
C LEU A 32 -0.01 4.97 -0.51
N PRO A 33 0.55 6.12 -0.09
CA PRO A 33 0.12 6.76 1.15
C PRO A 33 -1.37 7.08 1.09
N ILE A 34 -2.09 6.80 2.18
CA ILE A 34 -3.53 7.08 2.29
C ILE A 34 -3.84 8.55 1.99
N TYR A 35 -2.98 9.47 2.41
CA TYR A 35 -3.15 10.89 2.13
C TYR A 35 -3.17 11.19 0.62
N LYS A 36 -2.26 10.58 -0.16
CA LYS A 36 -2.24 10.75 -1.61
C LYS A 36 -3.50 10.17 -2.24
N TYR A 37 -3.95 9.01 -1.77
CA TYR A 37 -5.19 8.40 -2.24
C TYR A 37 -6.41 9.31 -2.02
N LEU A 38 -6.57 9.85 -0.80
CA LEU A 38 -7.67 10.78 -0.48
C LEU A 38 -7.62 12.07 -1.31
N GLN A 39 -6.41 12.60 -1.57
CA GLN A 39 -6.25 13.77 -2.45
C GLN A 39 -6.72 13.49 -3.89
N GLU A 40 -6.45 12.29 -4.42
CA GLU A 40 -6.93 11.92 -5.76
C GLU A 40 -8.46 11.75 -5.82
N LEU A 41 -9.08 11.25 -4.75
CA LEU A 41 -10.55 11.21 -4.65
C LEU A 41 -11.15 12.61 -4.62
N ALA A 42 -10.60 13.51 -3.80
CA ALA A 42 -11.04 14.90 -3.74
C ALA A 42 -10.92 15.59 -5.11
N LYS A 43 -9.84 15.33 -5.87
CA LYS A 43 -9.66 15.87 -7.24
C LYS A 43 -10.72 15.38 -8.23
N ARG A 44 -11.29 14.20 -7.99
CA ARG A 44 -12.39 13.63 -8.80
C ARG A 44 -13.76 14.15 -8.39
N GLY A 45 -13.83 14.98 -7.35
CA GLY A 45 -15.06 15.55 -6.82
C GLY A 45 -15.77 14.67 -5.80
N GLU A 46 -15.08 13.67 -5.26
CA GLU A 46 -15.64 12.80 -4.22
C GLU A 46 -15.44 13.39 -2.82
N ASP A 47 -16.34 13.07 -1.89
CA ASP A 47 -16.23 13.45 -0.49
C ASP A 47 -15.34 12.45 0.27
N ILE A 48 -14.18 12.91 0.74
CA ILE A 48 -13.20 12.08 1.46
C ILE A 48 -13.71 11.59 2.82
N GLU A 49 -14.72 12.24 3.42
CA GLU A 49 -15.28 11.85 4.72
C GLU A 49 -16.02 10.51 4.66
N GLU A 50 -16.56 10.15 3.50
CA GLU A 50 -17.16 8.85 3.25
C GLU A 50 -16.15 7.71 3.36
N TYR A 51 -14.86 8.01 3.18
CA TYR A 51 -13.74 7.08 3.17
C TYR A 51 -12.97 7.06 4.51
N LYS A 52 -13.53 7.54 5.61
CA LYS A 52 -12.82 7.46 6.92
C LYS A 52 -12.71 6.04 7.48
N SER A 53 -13.54 5.11 7.02
CA SER A 53 -13.64 3.75 7.56
C SER A 53 -12.91 2.67 6.75
N ILE A 54 -12.36 2.98 5.57
CA ILE A 54 -11.73 1.97 4.66
C ILE A 54 -10.58 1.17 5.28
N TRP A 55 -10.01 1.64 6.40
CA TRP A 55 -8.93 0.95 7.12
C TRP A 55 -9.30 0.60 8.57
N TYR A 56 -10.55 0.85 8.97
CA TYR A 56 -11.09 0.42 10.25
C TYR A 56 -11.71 -0.96 10.09
N TYR A 57 -10.96 -1.99 10.46
CA TYR A 57 -11.48 -3.36 10.58
C TYR A 57 -11.89 -3.59 12.05
N TYR A 58 -13.18 -3.83 12.27
CA TYR A 58 -13.75 -4.14 13.60
C TYR A 58 -13.64 -5.63 13.92
#